data_AF-B2VCM5-F1
#
_entry.id   AF-B2VCM5-F1
#
_cell.length_a   1.000
_cell.length_b   1.000
_cell.length_c   1.000
_cell.angle_alpha   90.00
_cell.angle_beta   90.00
_cell.angle_gamma   90.00
#
_symmetry.space_group_name_H-M   'P 1'
#
loop_
_entity.id
_entity.type
_entity.pdbx_description
1 polymer ?
#
loop_
_entity_poly.entity_id
_entity_poly.type
_entity_poly.pdbx_seq_one_letter_code
_entity_poly.pdbx_strand_id
1 'polypeptide(L)'
;MSIESLRNILIPPNSPNETGAGESWPFVDENVTFPMDYVEFINIYGTGRIADFIALLNPFTKNFDLNFFEQKKLIIEDFNYLIDEDPSYYKYNLYPKLNGLLPVGITDNGDYIFWVVTDLKDSNLWKTAIIASRSPDVEYFDESITSLLSGILLKKIKPDSLPDNFPPNQIIFDGI
;
A
#
# COMPACT_ATOMS: atom_id res chain seq x y z
N MET A 1 -12.65 -1.74 -8.26
CA MET A 1 -13.76 -1.40 -7.33
C MET A 1 -13.69 0.10 -7.05
N SER A 2 -14.81 0.80 -6.77
CA SER A 2 -14.78 2.26 -6.48
C SER A 2 -14.54 2.54 -4.99
N ILE A 3 -13.94 3.69 -4.69
CA ILE A 3 -13.75 4.20 -3.32
C ILE A 3 -15.06 4.22 -2.50
N GLU A 4 -16.19 4.44 -3.16
CA GLU A 4 -17.53 4.40 -2.56
C GLU A 4 -17.87 3.04 -1.95
N SER A 5 -17.42 1.94 -2.56
CA SER A 5 -17.64 0.60 -1.99
C SER A 5 -16.85 0.41 -0.70
N LEU A 6 -15.63 0.96 -0.63
CA LEU A 6 -14.78 0.89 0.55
C LEU A 6 -15.37 1.70 1.71
N ARG A 7 -15.95 2.88 1.43
CA ARG A 7 -16.59 3.75 2.45
C ARG A 7 -17.77 3.10 3.17
N ASN A 8 -18.41 2.12 2.55
CA ASN A 8 -19.50 1.36 3.18
C ASN A 8 -18.99 0.32 4.20
N ILE A 9 -17.70 -0.02 4.16
CA ILE A 9 -17.07 -1.05 4.99
C ILE A 9 -16.17 -0.40 6.04
N LEU A 10 -15.37 0.57 5.60
CA LEU A 10 -14.44 1.34 6.40
C LEU A 10 -15.00 2.76 6.51
N ILE A 11 -15.57 3.11 7.66
CA ILE A 11 -16.18 4.42 7.85
C ILE A 11 -15.05 5.47 7.91
N PRO A 12 -15.09 6.54 7.09
CA PRO A 12 -14.10 7.62 7.17
C PRO A 12 -14.11 8.31 8.55
N PRO A 13 -12.96 8.77 9.05
CA PRO A 13 -12.90 9.52 10.30
C PRO A 13 -13.64 10.86 10.16
N ASN A 14 -14.26 11.34 11.24
CA ASN A 14 -14.95 12.63 11.25
C ASN A 14 -14.01 13.82 11.00
N SER A 15 -12.72 13.67 11.30
CA SER A 15 -11.69 14.68 11.14
C SER A 15 -10.39 13.98 10.73
N PRO A 16 -10.20 13.67 9.42
CA PRO A 16 -8.99 13.01 8.94
C PRO A 16 -7.78 13.93 9.10
N ASN A 17 -6.63 13.34 9.44
CA ASN A 17 -5.36 14.04 9.57
C ASN A 17 -4.53 13.91 8.29
N GLU A 18 -3.78 14.97 7.94
CA GLU A 18 -2.76 14.94 6.88
C GLU A 18 -3.32 14.40 5.54
N THR A 19 -4.53 14.84 5.19
CA THR A 19 -5.15 14.54 3.91
C THR A 19 -4.46 15.31 2.78
N GLY A 20 -4.50 14.78 1.56
CA GLY A 20 -4.11 15.52 0.36
C GLY A 20 -5.22 16.40 -0.23
N ALA A 21 -6.38 16.51 0.42
CA ALA A 21 -7.54 17.21 -0.13
C ALA A 21 -7.30 18.72 -0.18
N GLY A 22 -7.34 19.30 -1.38
CA GLY A 22 -7.05 20.72 -1.61
C GLY A 22 -5.56 21.06 -1.68
N GLU A 23 -4.68 20.07 -1.54
CA GLU A 23 -3.23 20.22 -1.64
C GLU A 23 -2.73 19.96 -3.07
N SER A 24 -1.52 20.45 -3.36
CA SER A 24 -0.79 20.04 -4.56
C SER A 24 -0.15 18.67 -4.31
N TRP A 25 -0.70 17.63 -4.94
CA TRP A 25 -0.17 16.28 -4.81
C TRP A 25 1.26 16.19 -5.38
N PRO A 26 2.21 15.60 -4.62
CA PRO A 26 3.54 15.36 -5.15
C PRO A 26 3.50 14.21 -6.16
N PHE A 27 4.55 14.12 -6.98
CA PHE A 27 4.77 12.93 -7.80
C PHE A 27 5.50 11.85 -6.98
N VAL A 28 5.32 10.58 -7.35
CA VAL A 28 6.07 9.43 -6.82
C VAL A 28 7.58 9.60 -7.10
N ASP A 29 7.92 10.07 -8.30
CA ASP A 29 9.21 10.58 -8.79
C ASP A 29 8.94 11.60 -9.91
N GLU A 30 9.96 12.22 -10.49
CA GLU A 30 9.89 13.37 -11.41
C GLU A 30 8.63 13.49 -12.31
N ASN A 31 8.15 12.41 -12.93
CA ASN A 31 6.99 12.42 -13.83
C ASN A 31 5.97 11.30 -13.57
N VAL A 32 6.00 10.66 -12.40
CA VAL A 32 5.13 9.51 -12.10
C VAL A 32 4.07 9.92 -11.08
N THR A 33 2.81 9.97 -11.49
CA THR A 33 1.69 10.29 -10.58
C THR A 33 1.37 9.10 -9.69
N PHE A 34 0.84 9.36 -8.49
CA PHE A 34 0.19 8.31 -7.70
C PHE A 34 -1.05 7.77 -8.42
N PRO A 35 -1.41 6.49 -8.24
CA PRO A 35 -2.70 5.95 -8.71
C PRO A 35 -3.88 6.74 -8.12
N MET A 36 -4.90 7.00 -8.93
CA MET A 36 -6.02 7.85 -8.52
C MET A 36 -6.82 7.26 -7.35
N ASP A 37 -6.95 5.93 -7.27
CA ASP A 37 -7.70 5.30 -6.19
C ASP A 37 -7.02 5.47 -4.83
N TYR A 38 -5.68 5.47 -4.81
CA TYR A 38 -4.89 5.84 -3.64
C TYR A 38 -5.02 7.32 -3.29
N VAL A 39 -5.00 8.21 -4.29
CA VAL A 39 -5.20 9.65 -4.08
C VAL A 39 -6.55 9.91 -3.41
N GLU A 40 -7.62 9.29 -3.92
CA GLU A 40 -8.96 9.36 -3.32
C GLU A 40 -8.97 8.81 -1.90
N PHE A 41 -8.29 7.70 -1.63
CA PHE A 41 -8.18 7.14 -0.29
C PHE A 41 -7.54 8.14 0.69
N ILE A 42 -6.34 8.66 0.38
CA ILE A 42 -5.64 9.59 1.28
C ILE A 42 -6.40 10.90 1.45
N ASN A 43 -7.12 11.37 0.43
CA ASN A 43 -7.96 12.56 0.55
C ASN A 43 -9.15 12.37 1.51
N ILE A 44 -9.65 11.14 1.67
CA ILE A 44 -10.81 10.82 2.51
C ILE A 44 -10.40 10.41 3.92
N TYR A 45 -9.38 9.56 4.04
CA TYR A 45 -9.00 8.93 5.30
C TYR A 45 -7.79 9.58 5.95
N GLY A 46 -6.86 10.12 5.16
CA GLY A 46 -5.61 10.68 5.66
C GLY A 46 -4.65 9.62 6.20
N THR A 47 -3.82 9.99 7.17
CA THR A 47 -2.90 9.07 7.87
C THR A 47 -3.64 8.26 8.92
N GLY A 48 -3.45 6.94 8.93
CA GLY A 48 -4.02 6.09 9.98
C GLY A 48 -3.86 4.60 9.73
N ARG A 49 -4.46 3.82 10.63
CA ARG A 49 -4.53 2.35 10.57
C ARG A 49 -5.91 1.90 10.13
N ILE A 50 -5.92 0.90 9.26
CA ILE A 50 -7.08 0.19 8.75
C ILE A 50 -7.21 -1.11 9.54
N ALA A 51 -8.34 -1.26 10.23
CA ALA A 51 -8.68 -2.43 11.03
C ALA A 51 -7.57 -2.84 12.03
N ASP A 52 -6.94 -1.84 12.65
CA ASP A 52 -5.86 -1.98 13.64
C ASP A 52 -4.71 -2.89 13.18
N PHE A 53 -4.38 -2.84 11.88
CA PHE A 53 -3.40 -3.76 11.31
C PHE A 53 -2.64 -3.22 10.10
N ILE A 54 -3.35 -2.69 9.10
CA ILE A 54 -2.74 -2.20 7.85
C ILE A 54 -2.58 -0.68 7.93
N ALA A 55 -1.41 -0.15 7.57
CA ALA A 55 -1.23 1.27 7.35
C ALA A 55 -0.76 1.51 5.91
N LEU A 56 -1.39 2.45 5.22
CA LEU A 56 -0.84 2.95 3.95
C LEU A 56 0.16 4.06 4.24
N LEU A 57 1.28 4.03 3.53
CA LEU A 57 2.27 5.09 3.57
C LEU A 57 1.64 6.36 2.97
N ASN A 58 1.80 7.51 3.59
CA ASN A 58 1.18 8.78 3.19
C ASN A 58 2.27 9.80 2.80
N PRO A 59 2.23 10.47 1.64
CA PRO A 59 3.21 11.51 1.28
C PRO A 59 3.09 12.80 2.12
N PHE A 60 1.95 13.04 2.78
CA PHE A 60 1.70 14.28 3.55
C PHE A 60 2.05 14.16 5.03
N THR A 61 2.27 12.95 5.54
CA THR A 61 2.57 12.77 6.96
C THR A 61 3.98 13.20 7.33
N LYS A 62 4.13 13.84 8.49
CA LYS A 62 5.46 14.09 9.08
C LYS A 62 5.98 12.91 9.89
N ASN A 63 5.16 11.89 10.11
CA ASN A 63 5.59 10.67 10.79
C ASN A 63 6.53 9.88 9.86
N PHE A 64 7.80 9.76 10.26
CA PHE A 64 8.82 9.06 9.48
C PHE A 64 8.43 7.62 9.14
N ASP A 65 7.79 6.91 10.07
CA ASP A 65 7.44 5.49 9.91
C ASP A 65 6.28 5.27 8.94
N LEU A 66 5.52 6.32 8.63
CA LEU A 66 4.39 6.30 7.71
C LEU A 66 4.57 7.21 6.49
N ASN A 67 5.67 7.95 6.41
CA ASN A 67 5.92 8.84 5.28
C ASN A 67 6.30 8.02 4.05
N PHE A 68 5.57 8.21 2.96
CA PHE A 68 5.80 7.49 1.71
C PHE A 68 7.22 7.63 1.18
N PHE A 69 7.79 8.84 1.17
CA PHE A 69 9.11 9.07 0.58
C PHE A 69 10.23 8.49 1.43
N GLU A 70 10.14 8.63 2.75
CA GLU A 70 11.12 8.06 3.68
C GLU A 70 11.10 6.53 3.63
N GLN A 71 9.91 5.93 3.76
CA GLN A 71 9.76 4.47 3.75
C GLN A 71 10.04 3.86 2.37
N LYS A 72 9.68 4.53 1.27
CA LYS A 72 10.05 4.10 -0.09
C LYS A 72 11.56 3.93 -0.21
N LYS A 73 12.34 4.91 0.26
CA LYS A 73 13.80 4.85 0.19
C LYS A 73 14.34 3.67 0.99
N LEU A 74 13.94 3.54 2.26
CA LEU A 74 14.43 2.49 3.16
C LEU A 74 14.08 1.09 2.65
N ILE A 75 12.82 0.86 2.31
CA ILE A 75 12.34 -0.47 1.88
C ILE A 75 12.99 -0.87 0.56
N ILE A 76 13.15 0.06 -0.39
CA ILE A 76 13.83 -0.25 -1.66
C ILE A 76 15.32 -0.55 -1.43
N GLU A 77 16.00 0.18 -0.53
CA GLU A 77 17.40 -0.08 -0.17
C GLU A 77 17.57 -1.47 0.45
N ASP A 78 16.73 -1.81 1.43
CA ASP A 78 16.74 -3.13 2.08
C ASP A 78 16.47 -4.26 1.09
N PHE A 79 15.49 -4.10 0.20
CA PHE A 79 15.16 -5.12 -0.78
C PHE A 79 16.24 -5.27 -1.86
N ASN A 80 16.91 -4.19 -2.26
CA ASN A 80 18.06 -4.28 -3.16
C ASN A 80 19.21 -5.06 -2.50
N TYR A 81 19.49 -4.80 -1.22
CA TYR A 81 20.51 -5.54 -0.47
C TYR A 81 20.18 -7.05 -0.45
N LEU A 82 18.92 -7.43 -0.18
CA LEU A 82 18.50 -8.83 -0.21
C LEU A 82 18.70 -9.48 -1.59
N ILE A 83 18.30 -8.79 -2.66
CA ILE A 83 18.49 -9.26 -4.04
C ILE A 83 19.97 -9.43 -4.38
N ASP A 84 20.83 -8.49 -3.98
CA ASP A 84 22.26 -8.53 -4.26
C ASP A 84 22.98 -9.64 -3.49
N GLU A 85 22.57 -9.88 -2.23
CA GLU A 85 23.14 -10.95 -1.38
C GLU A 85 22.75 -12.36 -1.84
N ASP A 86 21.49 -12.58 -2.24
CA ASP A 86 21.03 -13.86 -2.79
C ASP A 86 20.04 -13.70 -3.95
N PRO A 87 20.53 -13.42 -5.17
CA PRO A 87 19.70 -13.22 -6.35
C PRO A 87 19.00 -14.51 -6.81
N SER A 88 19.42 -15.67 -6.29
CA SER A 88 18.77 -16.95 -6.59
C SER A 88 17.55 -17.21 -5.72
N TYR A 89 17.50 -16.58 -4.55
CA TYR A 89 16.41 -16.68 -3.58
C TYR A 89 15.39 -15.53 -3.75
N TYR A 90 15.86 -14.29 -3.88
CA TYR A 90 15.00 -13.11 -4.06
C TYR A 90 14.89 -12.72 -5.55
N LYS A 91 13.77 -13.08 -6.19
CA LYS A 91 13.61 -13.03 -7.67
C LYS A 91 12.75 -11.87 -8.20
N TYR A 92 12.33 -10.95 -7.35
CA TYR A 92 11.46 -9.85 -7.73
C TYR A 92 12.23 -8.64 -8.26
N ASN A 93 11.58 -7.88 -9.15
CA ASN A 93 12.10 -6.60 -9.59
C ASN A 93 11.59 -5.49 -8.67
N LEU A 94 12.39 -4.44 -8.50
CA LEU A 94 11.96 -3.23 -7.79
C LEU A 94 11.67 -2.10 -8.79
N TYR A 95 10.80 -1.19 -8.36
CA TYR A 95 10.58 0.08 -9.04
C TYR A 95 11.92 0.81 -9.28
N PRO A 96 12.17 1.45 -10.45
CA PRO A 96 11.20 1.85 -11.50
C PRO A 96 11.05 0.87 -12.67
N LYS A 97 11.48 -0.39 -12.55
CA LYS A 97 11.39 -1.37 -13.66
C LYS A 97 9.93 -1.77 -13.91
N LEU A 98 9.63 -2.21 -15.14
CA LEU A 98 8.37 -2.90 -15.44
C LEU A 98 8.26 -4.17 -14.58
N ASN A 99 7.07 -4.41 -14.00
CA ASN A 99 6.80 -5.40 -12.96
C ASN A 99 7.62 -5.18 -11.68
N GLY A 100 8.15 -3.98 -11.48
CA GLY A 100 8.85 -3.58 -10.27
C GLY A 100 7.87 -3.37 -9.12
N LEU A 101 8.30 -3.72 -7.91
CA LEU A 101 7.58 -3.49 -6.68
C LEU A 101 7.90 -2.09 -6.12
N LEU A 102 6.85 -1.33 -5.78
CA LEU A 102 6.94 -0.02 -5.13
C LEU A 102 6.12 -0.06 -3.83
N PRO A 103 6.72 0.15 -2.65
CA PRO A 103 6.02 0.02 -1.37
C PRO A 103 4.91 1.08 -1.24
N VAL A 104 3.73 0.66 -0.76
CA VAL A 104 2.56 1.52 -0.52
C VAL A 104 1.98 1.33 0.88
N GLY A 105 2.25 0.21 1.54
CA GLY A 105 1.72 -0.04 2.87
C GLY A 105 2.54 -1.05 3.65
N ILE A 106 2.26 -1.08 4.94
CA ILE A 106 2.88 -1.98 5.92
C ILE A 106 1.79 -2.59 6.79
N THR A 107 2.10 -3.73 7.38
CA THR A 107 1.29 -4.32 8.45
C THR A 107 2.03 -4.22 9.80
N ASP A 108 1.31 -4.28 10.91
CA ASP A 108 1.94 -4.35 12.24
C ASP A 108 2.77 -5.63 12.46
N ASN A 109 2.65 -6.64 11.58
CA ASN A 109 3.49 -7.85 11.59
C ASN A 109 4.78 -7.71 10.74
N GLY A 110 4.97 -6.56 10.09
CA GLY A 110 6.13 -6.28 9.25
C GLY A 110 6.04 -6.86 7.84
N ASP A 111 4.82 -7.11 7.34
CA ASP A 111 4.59 -7.43 5.93
C ASP A 111 4.56 -6.13 5.13
N TYR A 112 5.00 -6.21 3.87
CA TYR A 112 4.99 -5.07 2.96
C TYR A 112 3.93 -5.25 1.88
N ILE A 113 3.18 -4.18 1.63
CA ILE A 113 2.22 -4.07 0.54
C ILE A 113 2.84 -3.19 -0.53
N PHE A 114 2.77 -3.63 -1.79
CA PHE A 114 3.37 -2.96 -2.92
C PHE A 114 2.35 -2.65 -4.01
N TRP A 115 2.57 -1.57 -4.74
CA TRP A 115 2.17 -1.51 -6.13
C TRP A 115 3.12 -2.32 -7.01
N VAL A 116 2.55 -2.94 -8.03
CA VAL A 116 3.27 -3.61 -9.11
C VAL A 116 3.17 -2.73 -10.35
N VAL A 117 4.32 -2.24 -10.83
CA VAL A 117 4.43 -1.35 -11.99
C VAL A 117 4.16 -2.12 -13.27
N THR A 118 2.91 -2.43 -13.56
CA THR A 118 2.47 -3.17 -14.76
C THR A 118 2.44 -2.31 -16.03
N ASP A 119 2.47 -0.99 -15.87
CA ASP A 119 2.54 -0.02 -16.95
C ASP A 119 3.46 1.15 -16.54
N LEU A 120 4.35 1.59 -17.44
CA LEU A 120 5.33 2.64 -17.16
C LEU A 120 4.79 4.06 -17.38
N LYS A 121 3.59 4.19 -17.95
CA LYS A 121 2.99 5.48 -18.34
C LYS A 121 1.74 5.80 -17.54
N ASP A 122 0.96 4.78 -17.17
CA ASP A 122 -0.29 4.96 -16.43
C ASP A 122 -0.29 4.19 -15.11
N SER A 123 -0.09 4.91 -14.02
CA SER A 123 -0.09 4.32 -12.67
C SER A 123 -1.46 3.83 -12.22
N ASN A 124 -2.56 4.23 -12.88
CA ASN A 124 -3.89 3.69 -12.59
C ASN A 124 -4.04 2.23 -13.01
N LEU A 125 -3.16 1.73 -13.88
CA LEU A 125 -3.13 0.34 -14.31
C LEU A 125 -2.30 -0.57 -13.38
N TRP A 126 -1.57 0.03 -12.44
CA TRP A 126 -0.77 -0.72 -11.47
C TRP A 126 -1.62 -1.67 -10.65
N LYS A 127 -1.02 -2.81 -10.35
CA LYS A 127 -1.62 -3.88 -9.56
C LYS A 127 -1.00 -3.90 -8.18
N THR A 128 -1.31 -4.92 -7.39
CA THR A 128 -0.82 -4.99 -6.01
C THR A 128 -0.12 -6.31 -5.73
N ALA A 129 0.76 -6.28 -4.73
CA ALA A 129 1.40 -7.46 -4.20
C ALA A 129 1.61 -7.34 -2.69
N ILE A 130 1.74 -8.47 -2.01
CA ILE A 130 2.14 -8.54 -0.60
C ILE A 130 3.36 -9.45 -0.51
N ILE A 131 4.32 -9.04 0.33
CA ILE A 131 5.43 -9.91 0.75
C ILE A 131 5.36 -10.01 2.26
N ALA A 132 5.12 -11.24 2.74
CA ALA A 132 5.12 -11.53 4.17
C ALA A 132 6.50 -11.27 4.78
N SER A 133 6.52 -10.83 6.03
CA SER A 133 7.76 -10.60 6.76
C SER A 133 8.67 -11.82 6.70
N ARG A 134 9.94 -11.63 6.31
CA ARG A 134 10.97 -12.68 6.18
C ARG A 134 10.68 -13.76 5.13
N SER A 135 9.75 -13.52 4.21
CA SER A 135 9.51 -14.39 3.05
C SER A 135 10.15 -13.81 1.79
N PRO A 136 10.71 -14.64 0.88
CA PRO A 136 11.07 -14.21 -0.46
C PRO A 136 9.88 -14.20 -1.44
N ASP A 137 8.77 -14.84 -1.04
CA ASP A 137 7.64 -15.09 -1.92
C ASP A 137 6.78 -13.84 -2.06
N VAL A 138 6.38 -13.57 -3.30
CA VAL A 138 5.52 -12.44 -3.66
C VAL A 138 4.14 -12.95 -4.00
N GLU A 139 3.16 -12.46 -3.25
CA GLU A 139 1.76 -12.76 -3.49
C GLU A 139 1.15 -11.66 -4.36
N TYR A 140 0.87 -11.97 -5.63
CA TYR A 140 0.38 -11.00 -6.61
C TYR A 140 -1.15 -10.98 -6.69
N PHE A 141 -1.73 -9.79 -6.78
CA PHE A 141 -3.17 -9.56 -6.91
C PHE A 141 -3.47 -8.68 -8.12
N ASP A 142 -4.42 -9.08 -8.96
CA ASP A 142 -4.89 -8.29 -10.11
C ASP A 142 -5.85 -7.16 -9.68
N GLU A 143 -5.51 -6.46 -8.60
CA GLU A 143 -6.36 -5.47 -7.94
C GLU A 143 -5.61 -4.16 -7.74
N SER A 144 -6.34 -3.04 -7.81
CA SER A 144 -5.85 -1.73 -7.32
C SER A 144 -5.77 -1.74 -5.79
N ILE A 145 -5.11 -0.75 -5.17
CA ILE A 145 -4.92 -0.76 -3.71
C ILE A 145 -6.25 -0.70 -2.94
N THR A 146 -7.20 0.13 -3.38
CA THR A 146 -8.52 0.21 -2.74
C THR A 146 -9.36 -1.03 -2.98
N SER A 147 -9.19 -1.68 -4.15
CA SER A 147 -9.90 -2.91 -4.49
C SER A 147 -9.36 -4.10 -3.69
N LEU A 148 -8.05 -4.19 -3.51
CA LEU A 148 -7.39 -5.15 -2.65
C LEU A 148 -7.87 -4.98 -1.20
N LEU A 149 -7.78 -3.76 -0.65
CA LEU A 149 -8.24 -3.46 0.71
C LEU A 149 -9.70 -3.85 0.93
N SER A 150 -10.60 -3.45 0.03
CA SER A 150 -12.01 -3.81 0.13
C SER A 150 -12.23 -5.33 0.01
N GLY A 151 -11.53 -5.99 -0.90
CA GLY A 151 -11.58 -7.44 -1.05
C GLY A 151 -11.16 -8.18 0.21
N ILE A 152 -10.08 -7.73 0.87
CA ILE A 152 -9.60 -8.26 2.14
C ILE A 152 -10.62 -7.98 3.26
N LEU A 153 -11.07 -6.73 3.40
CA LEU A 153 -12.01 -6.33 4.44
C LEU A 153 -13.39 -7.03 4.33
N LEU A 154 -13.79 -7.42 3.11
CA LEU A 154 -14.99 -8.23 2.86
C LEU A 154 -14.74 -9.74 2.91
N LYS A 155 -13.52 -10.20 3.21
CA LYS A 155 -13.10 -11.61 3.18
C LYS A 155 -13.30 -12.29 1.82
N LYS A 156 -13.35 -11.52 0.73
CA LYS A 156 -13.41 -12.00 -0.67
C LYS A 156 -12.03 -12.36 -1.20
N ILE A 157 -11.01 -11.63 -0.75
CA ILE A 157 -9.60 -11.91 -0.97
C ILE A 157 -9.03 -12.32 0.38
N LYS A 158 -8.28 -13.41 0.42
CA LYS A 158 -7.58 -13.89 1.61
C LYS A 158 -6.13 -14.08 1.25
N PRO A 159 -5.28 -13.08 1.52
CA PRO A 159 -3.85 -13.24 1.29
C PRO A 159 -3.30 -14.33 2.20
N ASP A 160 -2.48 -15.22 1.66
CA ASP A 160 -1.74 -16.22 2.45
C ASP A 160 -0.75 -15.54 3.42
N SER A 161 -0.32 -14.32 3.07
CA SER A 161 0.59 -13.51 3.87
C SER A 161 -0.04 -12.92 5.15
N LEU A 162 -1.38 -12.85 5.24
CA LEU A 162 -2.07 -12.21 6.36
C LEU A 162 -2.66 -13.24 7.34
N PRO A 163 -2.89 -12.87 8.62
CA PRO A 163 -3.49 -13.79 9.59
C PRO A 163 -4.86 -14.32 9.16
N ASP A 164 -5.12 -15.61 9.36
CA ASP A 164 -6.39 -16.28 9.01
C ASP A 164 -7.64 -15.61 9.62
N ASN A 165 -7.48 -14.95 10.76
CA ASN A 165 -8.55 -14.28 11.49
C ASN A 165 -8.74 -12.80 11.08
N PHE A 166 -7.93 -12.27 10.16
CA PHE A 166 -8.10 -10.94 9.61
C PHE A 166 -9.17 -10.92 8.49
N PRO A 167 -9.96 -9.83 8.36
CA PRO A 167 -10.11 -8.71 9.29
C PRO A 167 -10.88 -9.08 10.57
N PRO A 168 -10.70 -8.28 11.65
CA PRO A 168 -11.52 -8.37 12.84
C PRO A 168 -13.01 -8.15 12.53
N ASN A 169 -13.88 -8.56 13.46
CA ASN A 169 -15.33 -8.37 13.31
C ASN A 169 -15.74 -6.90 13.23
N GLN A 170 -15.00 -6.03 13.93
CA GLN A 170 -15.20 -4.59 13.90
C GLN A 170 -14.10 -3.98 13.04
N ILE A 171 -14.49 -3.41 11.90
CA ILE A 171 -13.58 -2.74 10.96
C ILE A 171 -13.67 -1.25 11.22
N ILE A 172 -12.56 -0.64 11.63
CA ILE A 172 -12.45 0.79 11.91
C ILE A 172 -11.23 1.39 11.22
N PHE A 173 -11.27 2.69 11.01
CA PHE A 173 -10.11 3.48 10.64
C PHE A 173 -9.71 4.33 11.84
N ASP A 174 -8.48 4.14 12.31
CA ASP A 174 -7.92 4.89 13.43
C ASP A 174 -6.89 5.88 12.90
N GLY A 175 -7.25 7.16 12.91
CA GLY A 175 -6.35 8.25 12.52
C GLY A 175 -5.16 8.38 13.47
N ILE A 176 -3.98 8.68 12.91
CA ILE A 176 -2.72 8.90 13.64
C ILE A 176 -2.36 10.39 13.63
#